data_AF-W6PU07-F1
#
_entry.id   AF-W6PU07-F1
#
_cell.length_a   1.000
_cell.length_b   1.000
_cell.length_c   1.000
_cell.angle_alpha   90.00
_cell.angle_beta   90.00
_cell.angle_gamma   90.00
#
_symmetry.space_group_name_H-M   'P 1'
#
loop_
_entity.id
_entity.type
_entity.pdbx_description
1 polymer ?
#
loop_
_entity_poly.entity_id
_entity_poly.type
_entity_poly.pdbx_seq_one_letter_code
_entity_poly.pdbx_strand_id
1 'polypeptide(L)'
;MAPVAISPQASPVFKKRDGHALEELSDAIDEINVLKDMKKREAEKKVAEEKGLYDESEFDKEKDKTNFRQYEDASDRVKNFYKEQHTKQTVAYNLKARHDFHSKTRAEMTVWEAMEKLNTLIDESDPDTSLSQIDHLLQSAEAIRRDGKPRWMQLTGLIHDLGKLLFFFDAEGQWDVVGDTFPVGCGFDDKIVYGRDSFRDNEDFGHKIYDTKFGIYTPGCGLDNVMLSWGHDEYLYHLAKEQSTLPDEALAMIRYHSFYPWHSAGAYHELMNEHDRDMLRAVKAFNPYDLYSKSDGIPSVEELKPYYLELIDEYFPTKVLKW
;
A
#
# COMPACT_ATOMS: atom_id res chain seq x y z
N MET A 1 -30.86 42.31 29.96
CA MET A 1 -31.36 42.63 28.60
C MET A 1 -30.15 42.84 27.70
N ALA A 2 -30.04 41.99 26.66
CA ALA A 2 -29.23 42.05 25.44
C ALA A 2 -27.83 42.70 25.43
N PRO A 3 -26.78 41.92 25.08
CA PRO A 3 -25.72 42.36 24.18
C PRO A 3 -26.14 42.12 22.72
N VAL A 4 -25.99 43.16 21.90
CA VAL A 4 -26.32 43.19 20.47
C VAL A 4 -25.13 42.70 19.64
N ALA A 5 -25.43 41.66 18.85
CA ALA A 5 -25.01 41.30 17.49
C ALA A 5 -23.58 41.58 16.97
N ILE A 6 -23.01 40.49 16.45
CA ILE A 6 -21.88 40.34 15.52
C ILE A 6 -22.24 40.86 14.11
N SER A 7 -21.31 41.54 13.41
CA SER A 7 -21.12 41.43 11.94
C SER A 7 -19.88 42.20 11.42
N PRO A 8 -19.42 42.03 10.16
CA PRO A 8 -18.30 41.15 9.79
C PRO A 8 -17.15 41.88 9.03
N GLN A 9 -15.97 41.25 8.92
CA GLN A 9 -14.96 41.69 7.95
C GLN A 9 -15.41 41.31 6.53
N ALA A 10 -15.36 42.32 5.65
CA ALA A 10 -15.99 42.32 4.34
C ALA A 10 -15.21 41.56 3.27
N SER A 11 -15.94 40.80 2.45
CA SER A 11 -15.52 40.37 1.11
C SER A 11 -15.16 41.59 0.25
N PRO A 12 -14.21 41.48 -0.70
CA PRO A 12 -13.90 42.58 -1.60
C PRO A 12 -15.11 42.86 -2.50
N VAL A 13 -15.72 44.01 -2.28
CA VAL A 13 -16.81 44.55 -3.11
C VAL A 13 -16.20 45.10 -4.39
N PHE A 14 -16.51 44.48 -5.53
CA PHE A 14 -16.24 45.02 -6.86
C PHE A 14 -16.86 46.41 -7.01
N LYS A 15 -16.03 47.46 -6.92
CA LYS A 15 -16.42 48.84 -7.21
C LYS A 15 -15.98 49.17 -8.63
N LYS A 16 -16.99 49.41 -9.49
CA LYS A 16 -17.00 49.63 -10.95
C LYS A 16 -17.06 48.36 -11.80
N ARG A 17 -18.12 48.27 -12.61
CA ARG A 17 -18.20 47.39 -13.78
C ARG A 17 -17.30 48.00 -14.85
N ASP A 18 -16.03 47.62 -14.81
CA ASP A 18 -15.03 48.01 -15.79
C ASP A 18 -14.84 46.84 -16.76
N GLY A 19 -15.26 47.02 -18.02
CA GLY A 19 -15.15 45.98 -19.04
C GLY A 19 -13.70 45.60 -19.33
N HIS A 20 -12.78 46.55 -19.18
CA HIS A 20 -11.36 46.31 -19.40
C HIS A 20 -10.77 45.40 -18.31
N ALA A 21 -11.19 45.57 -17.05
CA ALA A 21 -10.77 44.70 -15.95
C ALA A 21 -11.37 43.27 -16.06
N LEU A 22 -12.51 43.13 -16.73
CA LEU A 22 -13.11 41.81 -17.02
C LEU A 22 -12.36 41.10 -18.15
N GLU A 23 -11.98 41.83 -19.20
CA GLU A 23 -11.15 41.32 -20.30
C GLU A 23 -9.75 40.92 -19.80
N GLU A 24 -9.08 41.77 -19.02
CA GLU A 24 -7.78 41.45 -18.40
C GLU A 24 -7.85 40.20 -17.50
N LEU A 25 -8.96 40.02 -16.77
CA LEU A 25 -9.16 38.82 -15.96
C LEU A 25 -9.42 37.58 -16.82
N SER A 26 -10.16 37.71 -17.92
CA SER A 26 -10.38 36.62 -18.88
C SER A 26 -9.08 36.21 -19.56
N ASP A 27 -8.29 37.17 -20.01
CA ASP A 27 -6.99 36.94 -20.64
C ASP A 27 -6.01 36.28 -19.66
N ALA A 28 -6.00 36.71 -18.40
CA ALA A 28 -5.19 36.07 -17.35
C ALA A 28 -5.64 34.62 -17.04
N ILE A 29 -6.95 34.35 -17.10
CA ILE A 29 -7.49 32.99 -16.95
C ILE A 29 -7.10 32.12 -18.14
N ASP A 30 -7.16 32.66 -19.36
CA ASP A 30 -6.80 31.95 -20.58
C ASP A 30 -5.29 31.67 -20.65
N GLU A 31 -4.44 32.61 -20.22
CA GLU A 31 -2.99 32.37 -20.05
C GLU A 31 -2.69 31.27 -19.04
N ILE A 32 -3.39 31.25 -17.90
CA ILE A 32 -3.26 30.16 -16.91
C ILE A 32 -3.71 28.83 -17.50
N ASN A 33 -4.80 28.82 -18.28
CA ASN A 33 -5.28 27.60 -18.93
C ASN A 33 -4.30 27.10 -20.00
N VAL A 34 -3.72 27.99 -20.79
CA VAL A 34 -2.66 27.65 -21.76
C VAL A 34 -1.42 27.12 -21.06
N LEU A 35 -0.99 27.74 -19.96
CA LEU A 35 0.14 27.26 -19.16
C LEU A 35 -0.13 25.88 -18.52
N LYS A 36 -1.36 25.64 -18.06
CA LYS A 36 -1.80 24.32 -17.57
C LYS A 36 -1.79 23.29 -18.69
N ASP A 37 -2.30 23.62 -19.87
CA ASP A 37 -2.31 22.75 -21.04
C ASP A 37 -0.89 22.44 -21.54
N MET A 38 0.02 23.42 -21.51
CA MET A 38 1.43 23.23 -21.85
C MET A 38 2.12 22.32 -20.84
N LYS A 39 1.93 22.54 -19.54
CA LYS A 39 2.46 21.65 -18.49
C LYS A 39 1.88 20.24 -18.59
N LYS A 40 0.59 20.12 -18.92
CA LYS A 40 -0.08 18.84 -19.16
C LYS A 40 0.55 18.12 -20.37
N ARG A 41 0.76 18.81 -21.48
CA ARG A 41 1.41 18.25 -22.69
C ARG A 41 2.89 17.92 -22.47
N GLU A 42 3.61 18.69 -21.64
CA GLU A 42 4.99 18.38 -21.25
C GLU A 42 5.06 17.17 -20.32
N ALA A 43 4.12 17.03 -19.38
CA ALA A 43 3.97 15.83 -18.56
C ALA A 43 3.60 14.60 -19.43
N GLU A 44 2.66 14.75 -20.36
CA GLU A 44 2.26 13.72 -21.33
C GLU A 44 3.42 13.34 -22.28
N LYS A 45 4.29 14.29 -22.66
CA LYS A 45 5.51 14.00 -23.43
C LYS A 45 6.60 13.29 -22.62
N LYS A 46 6.75 13.58 -21.33
CA LYS A 46 7.67 12.83 -20.44
C LYS A 46 7.19 11.41 -20.16
N VAL A 47 5.89 11.15 -20.21
CA VAL A 47 5.29 9.81 -20.10
C VAL A 47 5.61 8.92 -21.33
N ALA A 48 6.08 9.48 -22.45
CA ALA A 48 6.30 8.72 -23.68
C ALA A 48 7.59 7.86 -23.72
N GLU A 49 8.52 8.05 -22.77
CA GLU A 49 9.66 7.12 -22.58
C GLU A 49 9.37 6.25 -21.35
N GLU A 50 8.82 5.04 -21.57
CA GLU A 50 8.64 4.06 -20.50
C GLU A 50 9.99 3.74 -19.86
N LYS A 51 10.12 4.00 -18.56
CA LYS A 51 11.27 3.59 -17.78
C LYS A 51 11.20 2.09 -17.49
N GLY A 52 12.35 1.45 -17.43
CA GLY A 52 12.49 0.10 -16.90
C GLY A 52 12.07 0.04 -15.43
N LEU A 53 11.61 -1.13 -15.01
CA LEU A 53 11.25 -1.43 -13.62
C LEU A 53 12.35 -0.98 -12.64
N TYR A 54 13.60 -1.30 -12.95
CA TYR A 54 14.76 -1.07 -12.07
C TYR A 54 15.47 0.27 -12.27
N ASP A 55 14.98 1.14 -13.16
CA ASP A 55 15.53 2.48 -13.30
C ASP A 55 15.34 3.24 -11.97
N GLU A 56 16.31 4.05 -11.57
CA GLU A 56 16.21 4.79 -10.31
C GLU A 56 14.94 5.65 -10.26
N SER A 57 14.22 5.55 -9.13
CA SER A 57 13.05 6.38 -8.86
C SER A 57 13.48 7.84 -8.75
N GLU A 58 12.84 8.72 -9.52
CA GLU A 58 12.98 10.17 -9.34
C GLU A 58 11.98 10.70 -8.30
N PHE A 59 10.96 9.91 -7.97
CA PHE A 59 9.81 10.29 -7.16
C PHE A 59 10.18 10.66 -5.71
N ASP A 60 11.04 9.86 -5.07
CA ASP A 60 11.33 9.96 -3.64
C ASP A 60 12.64 10.73 -3.33
N LYS A 61 13.32 11.27 -4.35
CA LYS A 61 14.61 11.97 -4.18
C LYS A 61 14.52 13.23 -3.34
N GLU A 62 13.40 13.94 -3.40
CA GLU A 62 13.16 15.18 -2.65
C GLU A 62 12.36 14.94 -1.35
N LYS A 63 11.97 13.69 -1.06
CA LYS A 63 11.18 13.34 0.12
C LYS A 63 12.07 13.28 1.35
N ASP A 64 11.64 13.91 2.43
CA ASP A 64 12.29 13.78 3.73
C ASP A 64 11.94 12.43 4.36
N LYS A 65 12.86 11.47 4.23
CA LYS A 65 12.67 10.09 4.68
C LYS A 65 12.73 9.93 6.20
N THR A 66 13.22 10.94 6.95
CA THR A 66 13.39 10.81 8.41
C THR A 66 12.09 10.83 9.19
N ASN A 67 10.99 11.29 8.58
CA ASN A 67 9.69 11.44 9.26
C ASN A 67 8.77 10.22 9.12
N PHE A 68 9.17 9.20 8.35
CA PHE A 68 8.34 8.01 8.10
C PHE A 68 8.73 6.87 9.04
N ARG A 69 7.76 6.01 9.39
CA ARG A 69 7.96 4.76 10.15
C ARG A 69 8.67 4.93 11.50
N GLN A 70 8.35 5.99 12.23
CA GLN A 70 8.91 6.27 13.56
C GLN A 70 8.17 5.49 14.66
N TYR A 71 8.54 4.23 14.87
CA TYR A 71 7.86 3.34 15.82
C TYR A 71 8.18 3.62 17.30
N GLU A 72 9.36 4.16 17.61
CA GLU A 72 9.72 4.53 18.99
C GLU A 72 8.80 5.63 19.54
N ASP A 73 8.52 6.62 18.70
CA ASP A 73 7.65 7.76 19.00
C ASP A 73 6.18 7.53 18.61
N ALA A 74 5.84 6.35 18.09
CA ALA A 74 4.48 6.03 17.68
C ALA A 74 3.50 6.02 18.87
N SER A 75 2.23 6.32 18.55
CA SER A 75 1.13 6.32 19.52
C SER A 75 0.89 4.94 20.16
N ASP A 76 0.27 4.94 21.33
CA ASP A 76 -0.12 3.70 22.04
C ASP A 76 -1.00 2.79 21.17
N ARG A 77 -1.78 3.36 20.23
CA ARG A 77 -2.58 2.59 19.27
C ARG A 77 -1.70 1.64 18.44
N VAL A 78 -0.64 2.16 17.82
CA VAL A 78 0.29 1.39 16.97
C VAL A 78 1.08 0.39 17.82
N LYS A 79 1.52 0.78 19.01
CA LYS A 79 2.22 -0.13 19.94
C LYS A 79 1.34 -1.30 20.39
N ASN A 80 0.08 -1.04 20.73
CA ASN A 80 -0.86 -2.07 21.12
C ASN A 80 -1.24 -2.98 19.96
N PHE A 81 -1.40 -2.42 18.75
CA PHE A 81 -1.64 -3.19 17.52
C PHE A 81 -0.55 -4.25 17.31
N TYR A 82 0.72 -3.85 17.26
CA TYR A 82 1.81 -4.79 17.01
C TYR A 82 2.02 -5.75 18.17
N LYS A 83 1.79 -5.32 19.43
CA LYS A 83 1.77 -6.25 20.57
C LYS A 83 0.73 -7.35 20.37
N GLU A 84 -0.48 -7.00 19.95
CA GLU A 84 -1.54 -7.98 19.68
C GLU A 84 -1.18 -8.91 18.51
N GLN A 85 -0.70 -8.35 17.39
CA GLN A 85 -0.26 -9.12 16.24
C GLN A 85 0.84 -10.12 16.61
N HIS A 86 1.91 -9.64 17.28
CA HIS A 86 3.04 -10.47 17.67
C HIS A 86 2.64 -11.52 18.70
N THR A 87 1.61 -11.30 19.51
CA THR A 87 1.10 -12.30 20.46
C THR A 87 0.30 -13.40 19.74
N LYS A 88 -0.49 -13.05 18.72
CA LYS A 88 -1.53 -13.94 18.17
C LYS A 88 -1.17 -14.60 16.83
N GLN A 89 -0.18 -14.08 16.10
CA GLN A 89 0.30 -14.69 14.87
C GLN A 89 1.21 -15.89 15.20
N THR A 90 0.62 -17.08 15.20
CA THR A 90 1.29 -18.36 15.49
C THR A 90 1.25 -19.26 14.27
N VAL A 91 2.05 -20.32 14.24
CA VAL A 91 1.98 -21.38 13.21
C VAL A 91 0.57 -21.96 13.14
N ALA A 92 -0.05 -22.24 14.29
CA ALA A 92 -1.39 -22.83 14.35
C ALA A 92 -2.44 -21.89 13.74
N TYR A 93 -2.40 -20.60 14.08
CA TYR A 93 -3.29 -19.60 13.49
C TYR A 93 -3.07 -19.48 11.97
N ASN A 94 -1.83 -19.42 11.53
CA ASN A 94 -1.47 -19.26 10.11
C ASN A 94 -1.89 -20.45 9.23
N LEU A 95 -1.83 -21.67 9.77
CA LEU A 95 -2.35 -22.86 9.10
C LEU A 95 -3.87 -22.81 8.97
N LYS A 96 -4.58 -22.42 10.05
CA LYS A 96 -6.03 -22.26 10.04
C LYS A 96 -6.47 -21.19 9.02
N ALA A 97 -5.87 -20.01 9.06
CA ALA A 97 -6.24 -18.89 8.18
C ALA A 97 -6.09 -19.25 6.69
N ARG A 98 -4.99 -19.92 6.32
CA ARG A 98 -4.77 -20.41 4.94
C ARG A 98 -5.77 -21.49 4.52
N HIS A 99 -6.10 -22.41 5.43
CA HIS A 99 -7.15 -23.39 5.17
C HIS A 99 -8.51 -22.70 4.94
N ASP A 100 -8.86 -21.76 5.80
CA ASP A 100 -10.12 -21.03 5.73
C ASP A 100 -10.20 -20.15 4.48
N PHE A 101 -9.08 -19.60 4.01
CA PHE A 101 -8.97 -18.90 2.74
C PHE A 101 -9.42 -19.79 1.58
N HIS A 102 -8.81 -20.98 1.43
CA HIS A 102 -9.12 -21.90 0.33
C HIS A 102 -10.49 -22.59 0.44
N SER A 103 -11.12 -22.56 1.62
CA SER A 103 -12.39 -23.26 1.85
C SER A 103 -13.63 -22.54 1.29
N LYS A 104 -13.54 -21.24 1.00
CA LYS A 104 -14.72 -20.43 0.65
C LYS A 104 -14.38 -19.15 -0.12
N THR A 105 -15.33 -18.73 -0.96
CA THR A 105 -15.41 -17.36 -1.51
C THR A 105 -16.18 -16.48 -0.52
N ARG A 106 -15.62 -15.31 -0.20
CA ARG A 106 -16.17 -14.33 0.75
C ARG A 106 -17.06 -13.31 0.06
N ALA A 107 -16.68 -12.91 -1.16
CA ALA A 107 -17.48 -12.00 -1.97
C ALA A 107 -17.20 -12.15 -3.46
N GLU A 108 -18.13 -11.67 -4.28
CA GLU A 108 -17.96 -11.53 -5.71
C GLU A 108 -18.15 -10.05 -6.06
N MET A 109 -17.07 -9.39 -6.51
CA MET A 109 -17.10 -7.97 -6.89
C MET A 109 -15.95 -7.64 -7.85
N THR A 110 -16.06 -6.56 -8.58
CA THR A 110 -14.98 -6.00 -9.39
C THR A 110 -13.88 -5.38 -8.52
N VAL A 111 -12.68 -5.17 -9.08
CA VAL A 111 -11.58 -4.47 -8.38
C VAL A 111 -11.99 -3.08 -7.93
N TRP A 112 -12.77 -2.36 -8.75
CA TRP A 112 -13.21 -1.00 -8.41
C TRP A 112 -14.24 -1.00 -7.27
N GLU A 113 -15.19 -1.93 -7.26
CA GLU A 113 -16.13 -2.10 -6.14
C GLU A 113 -15.40 -2.49 -4.86
N ALA A 114 -14.33 -3.29 -4.97
CA ALA A 114 -13.43 -3.60 -3.87
C ALA A 114 -12.72 -2.35 -3.30
N MET A 115 -12.22 -1.46 -4.16
CA MET A 115 -11.67 -0.17 -3.74
C MET A 115 -12.72 0.70 -3.02
N GLU A 116 -13.93 0.79 -3.56
CA GLU A 116 -15.04 1.55 -2.97
C GLU A 116 -15.44 0.98 -1.60
N LYS A 117 -15.44 -0.35 -1.44
CA LYS A 117 -15.68 -1.01 -0.15
C LYS A 117 -14.55 -0.75 0.85
N LEU A 118 -13.29 -0.89 0.41
CA LEU A 118 -12.12 -0.66 1.26
C LEU A 118 -12.05 0.78 1.79
N ASN A 119 -12.57 1.75 1.03
CA ASN A 119 -12.60 3.15 1.43
C ASN A 119 -13.36 3.44 2.75
N THR A 120 -14.10 2.45 3.27
CA THR A 120 -14.78 2.54 4.57
C THR A 120 -13.92 2.08 5.76
N LEU A 121 -12.71 1.58 5.52
CA LEU A 121 -11.75 1.12 6.54
C LEU A 121 -10.78 2.24 6.96
N ILE A 122 -10.45 2.28 8.26
CA ILE A 122 -9.33 3.06 8.81
C ILE A 122 -8.26 2.06 9.28
N ASP A 123 -7.03 2.17 8.77
CA ASP A 123 -5.88 1.34 9.15
C ASP A 123 -5.25 1.85 10.45
N GLU A 124 -5.24 1.02 11.50
CA GLU A 124 -4.74 1.38 12.83
C GLU A 124 -3.24 1.10 13.02
N SER A 125 -2.63 0.34 12.11
CA SER A 125 -1.21 -0.03 12.16
C SER A 125 -0.28 1.04 11.61
N ASP A 126 -0.80 1.87 10.69
CA ASP A 126 -0.03 2.90 10.00
C ASP A 126 0.18 4.14 10.91
N PRO A 127 1.44 4.51 11.23
CA PRO A 127 1.73 5.73 11.95
C PRO A 127 1.63 6.99 11.07
N ASP A 128 1.61 6.85 9.75
CA ASP A 128 1.93 7.91 8.79
C ASP A 128 0.70 8.53 8.10
N THR A 129 -0.55 8.03 8.32
CA THR A 129 -1.71 8.56 7.58
C THR A 129 -3.07 8.51 8.30
N SER A 130 -3.95 9.45 7.90
CA SER A 130 -5.40 9.45 8.15
C SER A 130 -6.19 9.57 6.85
N LEU A 131 -5.56 9.28 5.71
CA LEU A 131 -6.16 9.37 4.38
C LEU A 131 -7.23 8.28 4.19
N SER A 132 -8.14 8.54 3.26
CA SER A 132 -9.04 7.51 2.79
C SER A 132 -8.25 6.44 2.02
N GLN A 133 -8.69 5.18 2.06
CA GLN A 133 -7.94 4.10 1.42
C GLN A 133 -7.87 4.29 -0.09
N ILE A 134 -8.92 4.82 -0.73
CA ILE A 134 -8.88 5.06 -2.18
C ILE A 134 -7.85 6.13 -2.56
N ASP A 135 -7.64 7.13 -1.71
CA ASP A 135 -6.63 8.16 -1.94
C ASP A 135 -5.22 7.54 -1.88
N HIS A 136 -4.93 6.69 -0.90
CA HIS A 136 -3.65 5.99 -0.77
C HIS A 136 -3.34 5.12 -2.00
N LEU A 137 -4.31 4.32 -2.44
CA LEU A 137 -4.19 3.46 -3.63
C LEU A 137 -3.89 4.30 -4.89
N LEU A 138 -4.63 5.39 -5.09
CA LEU A 138 -4.44 6.27 -6.24
C LEU A 138 -3.13 7.08 -6.15
N GLN A 139 -2.70 7.49 -4.96
CA GLN A 139 -1.42 8.17 -4.77
C GLN A 139 -0.25 7.26 -5.14
N SER A 140 -0.28 6.01 -4.67
CA SER A 140 0.74 5.01 -5.00
C SER A 140 0.79 4.77 -6.51
N ALA A 141 -0.37 4.51 -7.13
CA ALA A 141 -0.48 4.27 -8.56
C ALA A 141 -0.05 5.48 -9.41
N GLU A 142 -0.45 6.70 -9.03
CA GLU A 142 -0.08 7.92 -9.74
C GLU A 142 1.40 8.26 -9.58
N ALA A 143 2.02 7.99 -8.43
CA ALA A 143 3.46 8.19 -8.25
C ALA A 143 4.24 7.29 -9.21
N ILE A 144 3.85 6.01 -9.32
CA ILE A 144 4.43 5.04 -10.26
C ILE A 144 4.21 5.50 -11.71
N ARG A 145 3.00 5.95 -12.04
CA ARG A 145 2.66 6.41 -13.40
C ARG A 145 3.43 7.66 -13.81
N ARG A 146 3.55 8.64 -12.92
CA ARG A 146 4.29 9.90 -13.18
C ARG A 146 5.79 9.66 -13.35
N ASP A 147 6.33 8.64 -12.67
CA ASP A 147 7.72 8.23 -12.84
C ASP A 147 7.96 7.37 -14.10
N GLY A 148 6.92 7.10 -14.89
CA GLY A 148 7.02 6.44 -16.19
C GLY A 148 7.22 4.92 -16.10
N LYS A 149 6.86 4.31 -14.97
CA LYS A 149 7.01 2.86 -14.75
C LYS A 149 5.96 2.05 -15.52
N PRO A 150 6.21 0.74 -15.76
CA PRO A 150 5.33 -0.11 -16.55
C PRO A 150 3.88 -0.13 -16.06
N ARG A 151 2.93 -0.28 -16.99
CA ARG A 151 1.48 -0.29 -16.72
C ARG A 151 1.08 -1.30 -15.63
N TRP A 152 1.61 -2.52 -15.68
CA TRP A 152 1.34 -3.53 -14.65
C TRP A 152 1.77 -3.07 -13.25
N MET A 153 2.86 -2.30 -13.13
CA MET A 153 3.35 -1.80 -11.84
C MET A 153 2.46 -0.67 -11.31
N GLN A 154 1.89 0.15 -12.20
CA GLN A 154 0.89 1.14 -11.83
C GLN A 154 -0.36 0.46 -11.26
N LEU A 155 -0.80 -0.63 -11.89
CA LEU A 155 -1.89 -1.43 -11.36
C LEU A 155 -1.52 -2.08 -10.02
N THR A 156 -0.30 -2.60 -9.88
CA THR A 156 0.20 -3.11 -8.59
C THR A 156 0.07 -2.06 -7.49
N GLY A 157 0.48 -0.81 -7.75
CA GLY A 157 0.28 0.31 -6.82
C GLY A 157 -1.19 0.57 -6.49
N LEU A 158 -2.09 0.44 -7.48
CA LEU A 158 -3.52 0.63 -7.27
C LEU A 158 -4.15 -0.47 -6.38
N ILE A 159 -3.64 -1.71 -6.45
CA ILE A 159 -4.32 -2.84 -5.83
C ILE A 159 -3.64 -3.40 -4.58
N HIS A 160 -2.36 -3.09 -4.32
CA HIS A 160 -1.53 -3.78 -3.30
C HIS A 160 -2.21 -3.96 -1.93
N ASP A 161 -2.99 -2.95 -1.52
CA ASP A 161 -3.67 -2.92 -0.23
C ASP A 161 -5.11 -3.48 -0.25
N LEU A 162 -5.62 -3.94 -1.39
CA LEU A 162 -6.99 -4.49 -1.47
C LEU A 162 -7.20 -5.75 -0.64
N GLY A 163 -6.13 -6.42 -0.22
CA GLY A 163 -6.25 -7.53 0.69
C GLY A 163 -6.80 -7.14 2.07
N LYS A 164 -6.77 -5.84 2.41
CA LYS A 164 -7.37 -5.30 3.64
C LYS A 164 -8.89 -5.51 3.72
N LEU A 165 -9.53 -5.88 2.60
CA LEU A 165 -10.93 -6.31 2.57
C LEU A 165 -11.22 -7.51 3.49
N LEU A 166 -10.21 -8.32 3.84
CA LEU A 166 -10.27 -9.34 4.89
C LEU A 166 -10.97 -8.85 6.16
N PHE A 167 -10.75 -7.58 6.53
CA PHE A 167 -11.35 -6.96 7.72
C PHE A 167 -12.89 -7.00 7.71
N PHE A 168 -13.51 -6.91 6.53
CA PHE A 168 -14.97 -6.95 6.40
C PHE A 168 -15.55 -8.37 6.36
N PHE A 169 -14.69 -9.40 6.44
CA PHE A 169 -15.08 -10.79 6.26
C PHE A 169 -14.83 -11.60 7.53
N ASP A 170 -13.69 -12.30 7.60
CA ASP A 170 -13.42 -13.32 8.62
C ASP A 170 -12.35 -12.90 9.64
N ALA A 171 -11.81 -11.68 9.51
CA ALA A 171 -10.76 -11.21 10.38
C ALA A 171 -11.22 -11.18 11.85
N GLU A 172 -10.35 -11.64 12.75
CA GLU A 172 -10.56 -11.56 14.19
C GLU A 172 -10.16 -10.18 14.74
N GLY A 173 -9.45 -9.36 13.97
CA GLY A 173 -9.15 -7.97 14.29
C GLY A 173 -8.47 -7.25 13.11
N GLN A 174 -7.76 -6.15 13.38
CA GLN A 174 -6.84 -5.60 12.37
C GLN A 174 -5.50 -6.35 12.37
N TRP A 175 -5.14 -6.98 13.49
CA TRP A 175 -3.84 -7.64 13.70
C TRP A 175 -3.58 -8.83 12.74
N ASP A 176 -4.64 -9.43 12.19
CA ASP A 176 -4.60 -10.48 11.18
C ASP A 176 -4.93 -9.99 9.77
N VAL A 177 -4.85 -8.66 9.56
CA VAL A 177 -5.11 -8.01 8.27
C VAL A 177 -3.95 -7.11 7.85
N VAL A 178 -3.56 -6.14 8.68
CA VAL A 178 -2.61 -5.07 8.33
C VAL A 178 -1.28 -5.23 9.07
N GLY A 179 -0.35 -4.28 8.87
CA GLY A 179 0.94 -4.22 9.56
C GLY A 179 2.06 -5.03 8.92
N ASP A 180 3.29 -4.78 9.38
CA ASP A 180 4.48 -5.48 8.92
C ASP A 180 4.36 -7.00 9.12
N THR A 181 4.77 -7.76 8.11
CA THR A 181 4.75 -9.23 8.14
C THR A 181 6.08 -9.81 8.57
N PHE A 182 6.03 -11.05 9.10
CA PHE A 182 7.21 -11.81 9.51
C PHE A 182 6.98 -13.32 9.35
N PRO A 183 8.04 -14.13 9.19
CA PRO A 183 7.91 -15.59 9.15
C PRO A 183 7.42 -16.15 10.48
N VAL A 184 6.38 -16.98 10.45
CA VAL A 184 6.02 -17.83 11.59
C VAL A 184 6.71 -19.19 11.46
N GLY A 185 6.90 -19.91 12.57
CA GLY A 185 7.48 -21.26 12.53
C GLY A 185 9.01 -21.33 12.46
N CYS A 186 9.69 -20.19 12.55
CA CYS A 186 11.11 -20.08 12.87
C CYS A 186 11.36 -18.93 13.84
N GLY A 187 12.55 -18.85 14.43
CA GLY A 187 12.88 -17.84 15.42
C GLY A 187 12.64 -16.40 14.90
N PHE A 188 11.93 -15.60 15.70
CA PHE A 188 11.70 -14.19 15.43
C PHE A 188 13.02 -13.40 15.47
N ASP A 189 13.30 -12.59 14.43
CA ASP A 189 14.50 -11.76 14.29
C ASP A 189 14.32 -10.40 15.00
N ASP A 190 15.41 -9.85 15.54
CA ASP A 190 15.41 -8.54 16.21
C ASP A 190 15.05 -7.36 15.29
N LYS A 191 15.08 -7.55 13.97
CA LYS A 191 14.69 -6.54 12.98
C LYS A 191 13.19 -6.48 12.71
N ILE A 192 12.40 -7.36 13.29
CA ILE A 192 10.94 -7.17 13.34
C ILE A 192 10.65 -5.94 14.20
N VAL A 193 9.59 -5.19 13.88
CA VAL A 193 9.23 -3.99 14.64
C VAL A 193 9.09 -4.33 16.13
N TYR A 194 9.56 -3.45 17.02
CA TYR A 194 9.68 -3.71 18.47
C TYR A 194 10.54 -4.93 18.87
N GLY A 195 11.27 -5.52 17.94
CA GLY A 195 12.24 -6.59 18.15
C GLY A 195 11.64 -7.91 18.62
N ARG A 196 12.51 -8.90 18.77
CA ARG A 196 12.16 -10.25 19.22
C ARG A 196 11.47 -10.29 20.58
N ASP A 197 11.79 -9.34 21.46
CA ASP A 197 11.22 -9.27 22.81
C ASP A 197 9.71 -8.94 22.82
N SER A 198 9.18 -8.37 21.75
CA SER A 198 7.73 -8.13 21.62
C SER A 198 6.90 -9.41 21.48
N PHE A 199 7.55 -10.55 21.20
CA PHE A 199 6.92 -11.86 21.02
C PHE A 199 6.85 -12.70 22.30
N ARG A 200 7.27 -12.18 23.46
CA ARG A 200 7.34 -12.96 24.72
C ARG A 200 6.01 -13.60 25.15
N ASP A 201 4.89 -13.02 24.75
CA ASP A 201 3.54 -13.52 25.04
C ASP A 201 3.00 -14.45 23.93
N ASN A 202 3.73 -14.67 22.83
CA ASN A 202 3.38 -15.60 21.76
C ASN A 202 3.67 -17.05 22.17
N GLU A 203 2.76 -17.98 21.88
CA GLU A 203 2.92 -19.40 22.22
C GLU A 203 4.09 -20.09 21.48
N ASP A 204 4.48 -19.58 20.31
CA ASP A 204 5.61 -20.10 19.53
C ASP A 204 6.96 -19.56 20.04
N PHE A 205 6.96 -18.51 20.87
CA PHE A 205 8.17 -17.97 21.48
C PHE A 205 8.73 -18.94 22.53
N GLY A 206 10.03 -19.25 22.44
CA GLY A 206 10.65 -20.29 23.26
C GLY A 206 10.22 -21.72 22.90
N HIS A 207 9.42 -21.93 21.85
CA HIS A 207 9.02 -23.26 21.41
C HIS A 207 10.22 -24.04 20.85
N LYS A 208 10.34 -25.32 21.23
CA LYS A 208 11.52 -26.17 20.96
C LYS A 208 11.86 -26.32 19.46
N ILE A 209 10.87 -26.15 18.61
CA ILE A 209 11.00 -26.23 17.15
C ILE A 209 10.97 -24.83 16.57
N TYR A 210 9.87 -24.11 16.79
CA TYR A 210 9.57 -22.84 16.10
C TYR A 210 10.48 -21.69 16.53
N ASP A 211 11.17 -21.79 17.66
CA ASP A 211 12.09 -20.75 18.10
C ASP A 211 13.56 -21.02 17.75
N THR A 212 13.81 -22.07 16.95
CA THR A 212 15.14 -22.32 16.38
C THR A 212 15.34 -21.49 15.11
N LYS A 213 16.62 -21.28 14.70
CA LYS A 213 16.96 -20.43 13.54
C LYS A 213 16.14 -20.73 12.28
N PHE A 214 15.89 -22.00 11.97
CA PHE A 214 15.14 -22.40 10.79
C PHE A 214 13.76 -22.99 11.14
N GLY A 215 13.54 -23.43 12.37
CA GLY A 215 12.30 -24.05 12.82
C GLY A 215 11.80 -25.14 11.87
N ILE A 216 10.65 -24.89 11.22
CA ILE A 216 10.05 -25.84 10.26
C ILE A 216 10.62 -25.74 8.84
N TYR A 217 11.49 -24.77 8.57
CA TYR A 217 12.06 -24.51 7.26
C TYR A 217 13.44 -25.14 7.07
N THR A 218 13.89 -25.19 5.82
CA THR A 218 15.27 -25.53 5.46
C THR A 218 15.98 -24.31 4.87
N PRO A 219 17.31 -24.19 5.04
CA PRO A 219 18.08 -23.11 4.43
C PRO A 219 17.85 -23.06 2.90
N GLY A 220 17.59 -21.86 2.37
CA GLY A 220 17.35 -21.65 0.94
C GLY A 220 16.10 -22.34 0.38
N CYS A 221 15.09 -22.63 1.22
CA CYS A 221 13.84 -23.25 0.77
C CYS A 221 13.06 -22.38 -0.22
N GLY A 222 13.34 -21.08 -0.28
CA GLY A 222 12.60 -20.10 -1.05
C GLY A 222 11.45 -19.50 -0.23
N LEU A 223 11.19 -18.21 -0.40
CA LEU A 223 10.11 -17.52 0.34
C LEU A 223 8.72 -18.00 -0.04
N ASP A 224 8.56 -18.62 -1.21
CA ASP A 224 7.32 -19.33 -1.57
C ASP A 224 6.95 -20.45 -0.59
N ASN A 225 7.94 -21.03 0.08
CA ASN A 225 7.77 -22.11 1.06
C ASN A 225 7.78 -21.61 2.51
N VAL A 226 7.83 -20.29 2.72
CA VAL A 226 7.82 -19.67 4.05
C VAL A 226 6.42 -19.16 4.36
N MET A 227 5.87 -19.55 5.50
CA MET A 227 4.63 -18.96 5.99
C MET A 227 4.94 -17.62 6.65
N LEU A 228 4.62 -16.54 5.96
CA LEU A 228 4.52 -15.22 6.56
C LEU A 228 3.25 -15.13 7.41
N SER A 229 3.28 -14.32 8.45
CA SER A 229 2.12 -13.94 9.25
C SER A 229 0.95 -13.54 8.35
N TRP A 230 -0.22 -14.10 8.61
CA TRP A 230 -1.40 -13.93 7.77
C TRP A 230 -1.86 -12.47 7.75
N GLY A 231 -2.23 -11.98 6.57
CA GLY A 231 -2.68 -10.61 6.36
C GLY A 231 -3.03 -10.33 4.90
N HIS A 232 -3.19 -9.05 4.59
CA HIS A 232 -3.58 -8.54 3.28
C HIS A 232 -2.63 -8.95 2.15
N ASP A 233 -1.32 -8.98 2.37
CA ASP A 233 -0.32 -9.42 1.40
C ASP A 233 -0.62 -10.83 0.84
N GLU A 234 -0.65 -11.83 1.72
CA GLU A 234 -0.82 -13.24 1.34
C GLU A 234 -2.21 -13.49 0.73
N TYR A 235 -3.23 -12.87 1.30
CA TYR A 235 -4.59 -12.98 0.80
C TYR A 235 -4.75 -12.41 -0.61
N LEU A 236 -4.24 -11.20 -0.85
CA LEU A 236 -4.33 -10.59 -2.17
C LEU A 236 -3.42 -11.31 -3.17
N TYR A 237 -2.24 -11.79 -2.75
CA TYR A 237 -1.34 -12.57 -3.59
C TYR A 237 -2.05 -13.79 -4.19
N HIS A 238 -2.74 -14.59 -3.36
CA HIS A 238 -3.44 -15.77 -3.85
C HIS A 238 -4.56 -15.39 -4.83
N LEU A 239 -5.33 -14.35 -4.53
CA LEU A 239 -6.39 -13.85 -5.40
C LEU A 239 -5.84 -13.39 -6.76
N ALA A 240 -4.81 -12.54 -6.75
CA ALA A 240 -4.20 -11.98 -7.94
C ALA A 240 -3.49 -13.07 -8.77
N LYS A 241 -2.79 -14.01 -8.13
CA LYS A 241 -2.12 -15.14 -8.79
C LYS A 241 -3.10 -16.03 -9.56
N GLU A 242 -4.29 -16.24 -9.02
CA GLU A 242 -5.29 -17.11 -9.64
C GLU A 242 -6.16 -16.40 -10.70
N GLN A 243 -6.36 -15.09 -10.59
CA GLN A 243 -7.39 -14.37 -11.35
C GLN A 243 -6.86 -13.19 -12.19
N SER A 244 -5.55 -12.94 -12.21
CA SER A 244 -4.93 -11.89 -13.02
C SER A 244 -3.89 -12.45 -14.01
N THR A 245 -3.38 -11.57 -14.86
CA THR A 245 -2.26 -11.82 -15.77
C THR A 245 -1.00 -11.04 -15.36
N LEU A 246 -0.93 -10.63 -14.09
CA LEU A 246 0.20 -9.90 -13.53
C LEU A 246 1.49 -10.75 -13.56
N PRO A 247 2.66 -10.15 -13.82
CA PRO A 247 3.94 -10.85 -13.82
C PRO A 247 4.40 -11.20 -12.40
N ASP A 248 5.40 -12.08 -12.29
CA ASP A 248 5.94 -12.54 -11.01
C ASP A 248 6.42 -11.38 -10.12
N GLU A 249 7.02 -10.34 -10.71
CA GLU A 249 7.45 -9.14 -9.98
C GLU A 249 6.28 -8.42 -9.30
N ALA A 250 5.14 -8.30 -9.98
CA ALA A 250 3.93 -7.69 -9.42
C ALA A 250 3.36 -8.53 -8.29
N LEU A 251 3.33 -9.84 -8.45
CA LEU A 251 2.85 -10.77 -7.42
C LEU A 251 3.77 -10.75 -6.19
N ALA A 252 5.09 -10.63 -6.39
CA ALA A 252 6.04 -10.48 -5.30
C ALA A 252 5.91 -9.14 -4.57
N MET A 253 5.70 -8.03 -5.30
CA MET A 253 5.38 -6.74 -4.69
C MET A 253 4.15 -6.86 -3.80
N ILE A 254 3.06 -7.44 -4.28
CA ILE A 254 1.84 -7.65 -3.49
C ILE A 254 2.12 -8.51 -2.26
N ARG A 255 2.81 -9.65 -2.43
CA ARG A 255 2.99 -10.63 -1.35
C ARG A 255 3.97 -10.22 -0.27
N TYR A 256 4.91 -9.33 -0.58
CA TYR A 256 6.05 -9.06 0.28
C TYR A 256 6.26 -7.57 0.60
N HIS A 257 5.37 -6.67 0.17
CA HIS A 257 5.51 -5.22 0.46
C HIS A 257 5.42 -4.89 1.95
N SER A 258 4.76 -5.73 2.76
CA SER A 258 4.74 -5.58 4.22
C SER A 258 5.90 -6.30 4.91
N PHE A 259 6.73 -7.06 4.18
CA PHE A 259 7.81 -7.87 4.78
C PHE A 259 9.08 -7.05 5.05
N TYR A 260 8.94 -5.95 5.79
CA TYR A 260 10.02 -4.98 6.08
C TYR A 260 11.29 -5.59 6.70
N PRO A 261 11.21 -6.58 7.61
CA PRO A 261 12.40 -7.27 8.10
C PRO A 261 13.27 -7.81 6.96
N TRP A 262 12.67 -8.28 5.87
CA TRP A 262 13.37 -8.80 4.72
C TRP A 262 13.80 -7.70 3.74
N HIS A 263 12.87 -6.96 3.14
CA HIS A 263 13.21 -6.05 2.04
C HIS A 263 13.91 -4.78 2.49
N SER A 264 13.73 -4.35 3.74
CA SER A 264 14.38 -3.15 4.29
C SER A 264 15.56 -3.49 5.19
N ALA A 265 15.34 -4.38 6.17
CA ALA A 265 16.32 -4.63 7.23
C ALA A 265 17.31 -5.79 6.94
N GLY A 266 17.08 -6.58 5.88
CA GLY A 266 17.98 -7.66 5.46
C GLY A 266 17.97 -8.91 6.35
N ALA A 267 16.93 -9.10 7.15
CA ALA A 267 16.68 -10.35 7.86
C ALA A 267 16.18 -11.45 6.91
N TYR A 268 16.25 -12.71 7.37
CA TYR A 268 15.71 -13.89 6.69
C TYR A 268 16.31 -14.23 5.31
N HIS A 269 17.43 -13.61 4.94
CA HIS A 269 18.13 -13.91 3.68
C HIS A 269 18.60 -15.38 3.58
N GLU A 270 18.75 -16.09 4.70
CA GLU A 270 19.12 -17.50 4.71
C GLU A 270 17.99 -18.45 4.26
N LEU A 271 16.75 -17.95 4.16
CA LEU A 271 15.62 -18.70 3.61
C LEU A 271 15.48 -18.50 2.09
N MET A 272 16.12 -17.48 1.52
CA MET A 272 15.98 -17.11 0.11
C MET A 272 16.65 -18.11 -0.85
N ASN A 273 15.99 -18.36 -1.97
CA ASN A 273 16.56 -18.99 -3.16
C ASN A 273 17.03 -17.94 -4.19
N GLU A 274 17.37 -18.35 -5.42
CA GLU A 274 17.79 -17.42 -6.49
C GLU A 274 16.65 -16.51 -6.96
N HIS A 275 15.44 -17.06 -7.14
CA HIS A 275 14.26 -16.29 -7.53
C HIS A 275 13.93 -15.18 -6.53
N ASP A 276 14.04 -15.45 -5.23
CA ASP A 276 13.79 -14.44 -4.19
C ASP A 276 14.77 -13.27 -4.26
N ARG A 277 15.99 -13.47 -4.79
CA ARG A 277 16.96 -12.37 -4.97
C ARG A 277 16.49 -11.40 -6.06
N ASP A 278 15.81 -11.92 -7.07
CA ASP A 278 15.21 -11.11 -8.12
C ASP A 278 13.95 -10.41 -7.61
N MET A 279 13.10 -11.14 -6.88
CA MET A 279 11.90 -10.59 -6.26
C MET A 279 12.22 -9.51 -5.22
N LEU A 280 13.31 -9.66 -4.47
CA LEU A 280 13.81 -8.62 -3.55
C LEU A 280 14.09 -7.30 -4.28
N ARG A 281 14.64 -7.36 -5.50
CA ARG A 281 14.87 -6.16 -6.32
C ARG A 281 13.56 -5.52 -6.75
N ALA A 282 12.57 -6.32 -7.14
CA ALA A 282 11.25 -5.84 -7.50
C ALA A 282 10.53 -5.15 -6.32
N VAL A 283 10.50 -5.80 -5.15
CA VAL A 283 9.85 -5.27 -3.94
C VAL A 283 10.53 -3.98 -3.47
N LYS A 284 11.87 -3.92 -3.50
CA LYS A 284 12.62 -2.69 -3.21
C LYS A 284 12.33 -1.56 -4.18
N ALA A 285 12.08 -1.87 -5.46
CA ALA A 285 11.71 -0.85 -6.45
C ALA A 285 10.29 -0.30 -6.20
N PHE A 286 9.39 -1.10 -5.62
CA PHE A 286 8.02 -0.70 -5.31
C PHE A 286 7.89 0.11 -4.01
N ASN A 287 8.61 -0.30 -2.95
CA ASN A 287 8.47 0.25 -1.60
C ASN A 287 8.48 1.79 -1.48
N PRO A 288 9.31 2.55 -2.21
CA PRO A 288 9.28 4.02 -2.13
C PRO A 288 7.92 4.61 -2.49
N TYR A 289 7.20 4.03 -3.46
CA TYR A 289 5.92 4.53 -3.91
C TYR A 289 4.85 4.32 -2.85
N ASP A 290 4.71 3.10 -2.32
CA ASP A 290 3.78 2.80 -1.20
C ASP A 290 4.05 3.73 0.01
N LEU A 291 5.31 3.86 0.41
CA LEU A 291 5.64 4.58 1.64
C LEU A 291 5.53 6.11 1.50
N TYR A 292 6.12 6.69 0.46
CA TYR A 292 6.32 8.14 0.41
C TYR A 292 5.23 8.90 -0.37
N SER A 293 4.37 8.20 -1.14
CA SER A 293 3.25 8.84 -1.86
C SER A 293 2.15 9.36 -0.94
N LYS A 294 2.11 8.89 0.32
CA LYS A 294 1.20 9.36 1.38
C LYS A 294 1.29 10.86 1.64
N SER A 295 2.41 11.49 1.25
CA SER A 295 2.65 12.93 1.38
C SER A 295 2.28 13.77 0.14
N ASP A 296 1.80 13.13 -0.93
CA ASP A 296 1.39 13.82 -2.15
C ASP A 296 0.02 14.50 -2.00
N GLY A 297 -0.31 15.40 -2.94
CA GLY A 297 -1.65 15.95 -3.05
C GLY A 297 -2.70 14.85 -3.31
N ILE A 298 -3.91 15.05 -2.81
CA ILE A 298 -5.02 14.11 -2.98
C ILE A 298 -5.44 14.06 -4.46
N PRO A 299 -5.41 12.88 -5.12
CA PRO A 299 -5.77 12.74 -6.52
C PRO A 299 -7.29 12.85 -6.75
N SER A 300 -7.69 13.29 -7.95
CA SER A 300 -9.11 13.34 -8.35
C SER A 300 -9.58 11.96 -8.79
N VAL A 301 -10.37 11.28 -7.95
CA VAL A 301 -10.93 9.95 -8.25
C VAL A 301 -11.71 9.96 -9.56
N GLU A 302 -12.57 10.95 -9.79
CA GLU A 302 -13.42 11.03 -10.99
C GLU A 302 -12.62 11.18 -12.28
N GLU A 303 -11.50 11.93 -12.24
CA GLU A 303 -10.64 12.12 -13.41
C GLU A 303 -9.80 10.87 -13.71
N LEU A 304 -9.39 10.13 -12.69
CA LEU A 304 -8.51 8.98 -12.82
C LEU A 304 -9.25 7.66 -13.04
N LYS A 305 -10.51 7.56 -12.60
CA LYS A 305 -11.34 6.34 -12.70
C LYS A 305 -11.38 5.75 -14.11
N PRO A 306 -11.57 6.51 -15.21
CA PRO A 306 -11.58 5.93 -16.56
C PRO A 306 -10.27 5.22 -16.92
N TYR A 307 -9.12 5.81 -16.57
CA TYR A 307 -7.80 5.24 -16.84
C TYR A 307 -7.59 3.92 -16.09
N TYR A 308 -7.89 3.93 -14.78
CA TYR A 308 -7.66 2.74 -13.95
C TYR A 308 -8.66 1.62 -14.20
N LEU A 309 -9.91 1.92 -14.61
CA LEU A 309 -10.84 0.88 -15.06
C LEU A 309 -10.34 0.17 -16.32
N GLU A 310 -9.79 0.88 -17.29
CA GLU A 310 -9.15 0.29 -18.47
C GLU A 310 -7.95 -0.59 -18.06
N LEU A 311 -7.10 -0.08 -17.17
CA LEU A 311 -5.93 -0.80 -16.68
C LEU A 311 -6.30 -2.07 -15.89
N ILE A 312 -7.37 -2.02 -15.09
CA ILE A 312 -7.92 -3.19 -14.40
C ILE A 312 -8.39 -4.22 -15.43
N ASP A 313 -9.18 -3.81 -16.43
CA ASP A 313 -9.70 -4.69 -17.48
C ASP A 313 -8.55 -5.35 -18.29
N GLU A 314 -7.40 -4.68 -18.44
CA GLU A 314 -6.22 -5.23 -19.11
C GLU A 314 -5.63 -6.43 -18.38
N TYR A 315 -5.52 -6.39 -17.05
CA TYR A 315 -4.82 -7.42 -16.28
C TYR A 315 -5.75 -8.40 -15.54
N PHE A 316 -7.02 -8.05 -15.35
CA PHE A 316 -8.07 -8.91 -14.79
C PHE A 316 -9.12 -9.24 -15.85
N PRO A 317 -8.90 -10.26 -16.70
CA PRO A 317 -9.77 -10.57 -17.83
C PRO A 317 -11.19 -10.97 -17.40
N THR A 318 -11.34 -11.49 -16.18
CA THR A 318 -12.64 -11.70 -15.55
C THR A 318 -12.97 -10.48 -14.69
N LYS A 319 -13.98 -9.70 -15.09
CA LYS A 319 -14.32 -8.44 -14.40
C LYS A 319 -14.74 -8.62 -12.94
N VAL A 320 -15.51 -9.67 -12.66
CA VAL A 320 -15.99 -9.99 -11.31
C VAL A 320 -15.08 -11.05 -10.72
N LEU A 321 -14.34 -10.68 -9.67
CA LEU A 321 -13.40 -11.56 -9.00
C LEU A 321 -14.05 -12.25 -7.80
N LYS A 322 -13.52 -13.42 -7.46
CA LYS A 322 -13.84 -14.13 -6.23
C LYS A 322 -12.84 -13.72 -5.15
N TRP A 323 -13.32 -12.95 -4.19
CA TRP A 323 -12.57 -12.46 -3.03
C TRP A 323 -12.67 -13.44 -1.86
#